data_AF-A0A2K0T4P6-F1
#
_entry.id   AF-A0A2K0T4P6-F1
#
_cell.length_a   1.000
_cell.length_b   1.000
_cell.length_c   1.000
_cell.angle_alpha   90.00
_cell.angle_beta   90.00
_cell.angle_gamma   90.00
#
_symmetry.space_group_name_H-M   'P 1'
#
loop_
_entity.id
_entity.type
_entity.pdbx_description
1 polymer ?
#
loop_
_entity_poly.entity_id
_entity_poly.type
_entity_poly.pdbx_seq_one_letter_code
_entity_poly.pdbx_strand_id
1 'polypeptide(L)'
;MIIVFLVEAAVRLINAVGAAKINDLLWTLINFLPVPTSKAAAEQRKLQAEYLAARREMNATSSQDEFAKWAKMRRKHDKLLEQLEASKKGLDSARSKFDNALTALRFLLTRAPQYIIPFWYSTQPMFWLPHGWFPYYAEWIISFPRAPLGSVSIASWQLACAGILSLLIDAFTTVLELAQGTKQKEAPVPAAGAEKSKEDATASPAADEKKTS
;
A
#
# COMPACT_ATOMS: atom_id res chain seq x y z
N MET A 1 -12.40 -26.14 -5.72
CA MET A 1 -12.44 -25.82 -4.28
C MET A 1 -11.05 -25.58 -3.69
N ILE A 2 -10.14 -26.56 -3.68
CA ILE A 2 -8.79 -26.40 -3.10
C ILE A 2 -7.98 -25.28 -3.77
N ILE A 3 -8.05 -25.14 -5.10
CA ILE A 3 -7.31 -24.10 -5.83
C ILE A 3 -7.76 -22.69 -5.42
N VAL A 4 -9.07 -22.49 -5.24
CA VAL A 4 -9.63 -21.18 -4.81
C VAL A 4 -9.17 -20.86 -3.39
N PHE A 5 -9.20 -21.86 -2.50
CA PHE A 5 -8.71 -21.73 -1.13
C PHE A 5 -7.19 -21.46 -1.08
N LEU A 6 -6.38 -22.16 -1.89
CA LEU A 6 -4.93 -21.95 -1.96
C LEU A 6 -4.58 -20.57 -2.53
N VAL A 7 -5.34 -20.09 -3.51
CA VAL A 7 -5.19 -18.75 -4.05
C VAL A 7 -5.54 -17.70 -3.00
N GLU A 8 -6.68 -17.84 -2.31
CA GLU A 8 -7.05 -16.93 -1.23
C GLU A 8 -6.05 -16.96 -0.06
N ALA A 9 -5.54 -18.15 0.30
CA ALA A 9 -4.52 -18.33 1.31
C ALA A 9 -3.20 -17.65 0.89
N ALA A 10 -2.76 -17.83 -0.36
CA ALA A 10 -1.57 -17.16 -0.89
C ALA A 10 -1.73 -15.64 -0.90
N VAL A 11 -2.89 -15.14 -1.34
CA VAL A 11 -3.21 -13.70 -1.33
C VAL A 11 -3.16 -13.14 0.10
N ARG A 12 -3.69 -13.86 1.07
CA ARG A 12 -3.67 -13.45 2.49
C ARG A 12 -2.28 -13.53 3.09
N LEU A 13 -1.49 -14.52 2.73
CA LEU A 13 -0.10 -14.65 3.15
C LEU A 13 0.75 -13.50 2.59
N ILE A 14 0.53 -13.13 1.32
CA ILE A 14 1.17 -11.97 0.70
C ILE A 14 0.76 -10.66 1.39
N ASN A 15 -0.52 -10.52 1.76
CA ASN A 15 -0.99 -9.35 2.51
C ASN A 15 -0.45 -9.33 3.95
N ALA A 16 -0.26 -10.48 4.59
CA ALA A 16 0.24 -10.61 5.96
C ALA A 16 1.75 -10.35 6.08
N VAL A 17 2.55 -10.78 5.10
CA VAL A 17 4.00 -10.59 5.12
C VAL A 17 4.40 -9.12 4.86
N GLY A 18 3.51 -8.33 4.26
CA GLY A 18 3.67 -6.88 4.11
C GLY A 18 4.59 -6.48 2.96
N ALA A 19 4.16 -5.46 2.20
CA ALA A 19 4.84 -5.03 0.96
C ALA A 19 6.31 -4.62 1.19
N ALA A 20 6.60 -3.94 2.31
CA ALA A 20 7.95 -3.47 2.61
C ALA A 20 8.96 -4.61 2.83
N LYS A 21 8.57 -5.68 3.54
CA LYS A 21 9.45 -6.82 3.82
C LYS A 21 9.74 -7.62 2.56
N ILE A 22 8.73 -7.82 1.72
CA ILE A 22 8.87 -8.51 0.44
C ILE A 22 9.76 -7.68 -0.49
N ASN A 23 9.53 -6.37 -0.60
CA ASN A 23 10.33 -5.49 -1.45
C ASN A 23 11.79 -5.44 -1.00
N ASP A 24 12.07 -5.33 0.29
CA ASP A 24 13.43 -5.33 0.81
C ASP A 24 14.12 -6.69 0.60
N LEU A 25 13.40 -7.80 0.77
CA LEU A 25 13.94 -9.15 0.56
C LEU A 25 14.20 -9.44 -0.93
N LEU A 26 13.34 -8.98 -1.82
CA LEU A 26 13.55 -9.07 -3.27
C LEU A 26 14.65 -8.12 -3.75
N TRP A 27 14.74 -6.91 -3.21
CA TRP A 27 15.80 -5.96 -3.54
C TRP A 27 17.17 -6.47 -3.11
N THR A 28 17.25 -7.11 -1.94
CA THR A 28 18.47 -7.78 -1.48
C THR A 28 18.80 -9.01 -2.32
N LEU A 29 17.81 -9.83 -2.69
CA LEU A 29 18.00 -10.99 -3.56
C LEU A 29 18.48 -10.60 -4.97
N ILE A 30 17.91 -9.54 -5.55
CA ILE A 30 18.31 -9.04 -6.87
C ILE A 30 19.70 -8.43 -6.86
N ASN A 31 20.10 -7.74 -5.79
CA ASN A 31 21.48 -7.26 -5.64
C ASN A 31 22.48 -8.38 -5.34
N PHE A 32 22.00 -9.53 -4.85
CA PHE A 32 22.80 -10.73 -4.67
C PHE A 32 22.99 -11.48 -5.99
N LEU A 33 22.01 -11.43 -6.90
CA LEU A 33 22.20 -11.86 -8.28
C LEU A 33 23.13 -10.87 -9.01
N PRO A 34 23.98 -11.35 -9.94
CA PRO A 34 24.93 -10.52 -10.70
C PRO A 34 24.21 -9.70 -11.79
N VAL A 35 23.19 -8.94 -11.40
CA VAL A 35 22.45 -7.99 -12.23
C VAL A 35 23.28 -6.70 -12.30
N PRO A 36 23.20 -5.90 -13.38
CA PRO A 36 23.91 -4.61 -13.54
C PRO A 36 23.84 -3.64 -12.34
N THR A 37 22.82 -3.74 -11.49
CA THR A 37 22.71 -2.97 -10.24
C THR A 37 23.82 -3.28 -9.23
N SER A 38 24.31 -4.52 -9.19
CA SER A 38 25.45 -4.93 -8.33
C SER A 38 26.76 -4.23 -8.73
N LYS A 39 26.99 -4.03 -10.03
CA LYS A 39 28.13 -3.27 -10.56
C LYS A 39 28.01 -1.78 -10.24
N ALA A 40 26.82 -1.20 -10.41
CA ALA A 40 26.56 0.19 -10.05
C ALA A 40 26.72 0.44 -8.53
N ALA A 41 26.30 -0.51 -7.69
CA ALA A 41 26.49 -0.46 -6.24
C ALA A 41 27.97 -0.60 -5.83
N ALA A 42 28.75 -1.42 -6.53
CA ALA A 42 30.19 -1.55 -6.32
C ALA A 42 30.94 -0.26 -6.70
N GLU A 43 30.58 0.37 -7.83
CA GLU A 43 31.12 1.66 -8.24
C GLU A 43 30.77 2.78 -7.25
N GLN A 44 29.54 2.77 -6.70
CA GLN A 44 29.13 3.73 -5.67
C GLN A 44 29.99 3.60 -4.41
N ARG A 45 30.30 2.37 -3.95
CA ARG A 45 31.18 2.14 -2.79
C ARG A 45 32.60 2.64 -3.06
N LYS A 46 33.09 2.45 -4.28
CA LYS A 46 34.41 2.97 -4.70
C LYS A 46 34.44 4.50 -4.69
N LEU A 47 33.43 5.15 -5.29
CA LEU A 47 33.29 6.61 -5.29
C LEU A 47 33.14 7.18 -3.88
N GLN A 48 32.43 6.50 -2.97
CA GLN A 48 32.36 6.87 -1.55
C GLN A 48 33.72 6.79 -0.86
N ALA A 49 34.50 5.73 -1.12
CA ALA A 49 35.84 5.59 -0.56
C ALA A 49 36.78 6.71 -1.06
N GLU A 50 36.71 7.04 -2.36
CA GLU A 50 37.47 8.13 -2.97
C GLU A 50 37.04 9.51 -2.43
N TYR A 51 35.74 9.73 -2.23
CA TYR A 51 35.20 10.94 -1.59
C TYR A 51 35.69 11.09 -0.15
N LEU A 52 35.64 10.01 0.65
CA LEU A 52 36.12 10.02 2.03
C LEU A 52 37.64 10.24 2.10
N ALA A 53 38.41 9.67 1.17
CA ALA A 53 39.84 9.93 1.06
C ALA A 53 40.10 11.41 0.72
N ALA A 54 39.43 11.97 -0.29
CA ALA A 54 39.55 13.38 -0.65
C ALA A 54 39.15 14.33 0.50
N ARG A 55 38.10 13.98 1.27
CA ARG A 55 37.67 14.70 2.47
C ARG A 55 38.77 14.72 3.54
N ARG A 56 39.43 13.57 3.77
CA ARG A 56 40.56 13.48 4.73
C ARG A 56 41.75 14.31 4.27
N GLU A 57 42.12 14.24 2.99
CA GLU A 57 43.25 15.01 2.47
C GLU A 57 43.00 16.53 2.53
N MET A 58 41.77 16.96 2.26
CA MET A 58 41.38 18.37 2.36
C MET A 58 41.37 18.89 3.81
N ASN A 59 40.97 18.05 4.77
CA ASN A 59 41.05 18.37 6.20
C ASN A 59 42.48 18.39 6.75
N ALA A 60 43.40 17.63 6.15
CA ALA A 60 44.81 17.59 6.53
C ALA A 60 45.64 18.75 5.93
N THR A 61 45.10 19.47 4.95
CA THR A 61 45.79 20.57 4.26
C THR A 61 45.38 21.92 4.87
N SER A 62 46.36 22.75 5.29
CA SER A 62 46.12 24.13 5.75
C SER A 62 45.57 24.97 4.59
N SER A 63 44.35 25.49 4.74
CA SER A 63 43.68 26.28 3.71
C SER A 63 44.31 27.66 3.49
N GLN A 64 45.08 28.17 4.44
CA GLN A 64 45.70 29.50 4.38
C GLN A 64 47.09 29.48 3.73
N ASP A 65 47.88 28.43 3.97
CA ASP A 65 49.26 28.34 3.46
C ASP A 65 49.33 27.72 2.06
N GLU A 66 48.45 26.76 1.75
CA GLU A 66 48.43 26.04 0.47
C GLU A 66 47.14 26.33 -0.35
N PHE A 67 46.67 27.58 -0.40
CA PHE A 67 45.42 27.99 -1.06
C PHE A 67 45.24 27.41 -2.48
N ALA A 68 46.30 27.42 -3.31
CA ALA A 68 46.25 26.88 -4.67
C ALA A 68 45.99 25.37 -4.70
N LYS A 69 46.59 24.63 -3.77
CA LYS A 69 46.43 23.18 -3.64
C LYS A 69 45.07 22.85 -3.01
N TRP A 70 44.67 23.61 -1.99
CA TRP A 70 43.35 23.52 -1.36
C TRP A 70 42.22 23.77 -2.38
N ALA A 71 42.34 24.79 -3.22
CA ALA A 71 41.35 25.08 -4.27
C ALA A 71 41.24 23.94 -5.30
N LYS A 72 42.36 23.31 -5.68
CA LYS A 72 42.37 22.15 -6.59
C LYS A 72 41.71 20.92 -5.95
N MET A 73 42.01 20.67 -4.67
CA MET A 73 41.41 19.59 -3.88
C MET A 73 39.90 19.80 -3.69
N ARG A 74 39.48 21.04 -3.43
CA ARG A 74 38.08 21.42 -3.28
C ARG A 74 37.28 21.12 -4.54
N ARG A 75 37.77 21.51 -5.73
CA ARG A 75 37.11 21.18 -7.02
C ARG A 75 37.01 19.66 -7.25
N LYS A 76 38.02 18.89 -6.84
CA LYS A 76 37.99 17.41 -6.91
C LYS A 76 36.94 16.83 -5.96
N HIS A 77 36.85 17.36 -4.74
CA HIS A 77 35.84 16.99 -3.75
C HIS A 77 34.42 17.30 -4.24
N ASP A 78 34.19 18.50 -4.77
CA ASP A 78 32.90 18.92 -5.33
C ASP A 78 32.51 18.05 -6.53
N LYS A 79 33.45 17.72 -7.43
CA LYS A 79 33.20 16.80 -8.56
C LYS A 79 32.85 15.37 -8.11
N LEU A 80 33.53 14.84 -7.10
CA LEU A 80 33.23 13.52 -6.54
C LEU A 80 31.87 13.50 -5.83
N LEU A 81 31.50 14.60 -5.17
CA LEU A 81 30.20 14.77 -4.54
C LEU A 81 29.09 14.74 -5.60
N GLU A 82 29.23 15.51 -6.67
CA GLU A 82 28.27 15.55 -7.77
C GLU A 82 28.06 14.16 -8.41
N GLN A 83 29.14 13.42 -8.67
CA GLN A 83 29.07 12.05 -9.19
C GLN A 83 28.37 11.09 -8.23
N LEU A 84 28.61 11.23 -6.93
CA LEU A 84 27.98 10.41 -5.89
C LEU A 84 26.48 10.70 -5.79
N GLU A 85 26.07 11.97 -5.85
CA GLU A 85 24.66 12.36 -5.84
C GLU A 85 23.93 11.88 -7.10
N ALA A 86 24.56 11.99 -8.27
CA ALA A 86 24.00 11.49 -9.54
C ALA A 86 23.80 9.96 -9.50
N SER A 87 24.81 9.21 -9.01
CA SER A 87 24.74 7.76 -8.85
C SER A 87 23.64 7.36 -7.86
N LYS A 88 23.55 8.05 -6.71
CA LYS A 88 22.51 7.82 -5.70
C LYS A 88 21.11 8.05 -6.28
N LYS A 89 20.89 9.16 -6.99
CA LYS A 89 19.61 9.47 -7.64
C LYS A 89 19.21 8.40 -8.67
N GLY A 90 20.18 7.84 -9.39
CA GLY A 90 19.96 6.72 -10.32
C GLY A 90 19.48 5.45 -9.60
N LEU A 91 20.13 5.10 -8.49
CA LEU A 91 19.75 3.93 -7.68
C LEU A 91 18.40 4.12 -7.00
N ASP A 92 18.11 5.31 -6.46
CA ASP A 92 16.82 5.62 -5.85
C ASP A 92 15.69 5.55 -6.89
N SER A 93 15.93 6.02 -8.12
CA SER A 93 14.98 5.87 -9.24
C SER A 93 14.77 4.40 -9.62
N ALA A 94 15.83 3.61 -9.69
CA ALA A 94 15.74 2.18 -9.98
C ALA A 94 14.96 1.44 -8.88
N ARG A 95 15.21 1.77 -7.60
CA ARG A 95 14.48 1.22 -6.45
C ARG A 95 13.00 1.58 -6.52
N SER A 96 12.67 2.85 -6.76
CA SER A 96 11.27 3.29 -6.89
C SER A 96 10.54 2.59 -8.04
N LYS A 97 11.19 2.42 -9.20
CA LYS A 97 10.62 1.66 -10.33
C LYS A 97 10.38 0.20 -9.96
N PHE A 98 11.31 -0.41 -9.22
CA PHE A 98 11.18 -1.78 -8.75
C PHE A 98 10.05 -1.92 -7.73
N ASP A 99 9.96 -1.02 -6.76
CA ASP A 99 8.88 -0.98 -5.78
C ASP A 99 7.51 -0.82 -6.45
N ASN A 100 7.42 0.04 -7.47
CA ASN A 100 6.20 0.22 -8.26
C ASN A 100 5.86 -1.04 -9.06
N ALA A 101 6.85 -1.69 -9.70
CA ALA A 101 6.64 -2.92 -10.44
C ALA A 101 6.19 -4.07 -9.53
N LEU A 102 6.80 -4.22 -8.35
CA LEU A 102 6.37 -5.20 -7.35
C LEU A 102 4.98 -4.88 -6.80
N THR A 103 4.68 -3.60 -6.57
CA THR A 103 3.34 -3.19 -6.14
C THR A 103 2.29 -3.53 -7.20
N ALA A 104 2.59 -3.27 -8.47
CA ALA A 104 1.72 -3.63 -9.60
C ALA A 104 1.56 -5.14 -9.73
N LEU A 105 2.66 -5.91 -9.65
CA LEU A 105 2.64 -7.36 -9.69
C LEU A 105 1.84 -7.94 -8.52
N ARG A 106 2.01 -7.41 -7.31
CA ARG A 106 1.24 -7.79 -6.12
C ARG A 106 -0.23 -7.48 -6.31
N PHE A 107 -0.56 -6.28 -6.79
CA PHE A 107 -1.93 -5.90 -7.07
C PHE A 107 -2.54 -6.85 -8.09
N LEU A 108 -1.81 -7.19 -9.15
CA LEU A 108 -2.24 -8.16 -10.14
C LEU A 108 -2.43 -9.55 -9.51
N LEU A 109 -1.47 -10.07 -8.74
CA LEU A 109 -1.59 -11.37 -8.07
C LEU A 109 -2.73 -11.41 -7.04
N THR A 110 -3.04 -10.28 -6.41
CA THR A 110 -4.07 -10.18 -5.37
C THR A 110 -5.46 -9.99 -5.97
N ARG A 111 -5.57 -9.15 -7.00
CA ARG A 111 -6.85 -8.77 -7.62
C ARG A 111 -7.23 -9.64 -8.79
N ALA A 112 -6.27 -10.06 -9.62
CA ALA A 112 -6.57 -10.87 -10.79
C ALA A 112 -7.33 -12.15 -10.45
N PRO A 113 -6.98 -12.91 -9.39
CA PRO A 113 -7.76 -14.10 -9.06
C PRO A 113 -9.18 -13.78 -8.60
N GLN A 114 -9.39 -12.65 -7.91
CA GLN A 114 -10.72 -12.19 -7.50
C GLN A 114 -11.65 -11.92 -8.69
N TYR A 115 -11.10 -11.59 -9.86
CA TYR A 115 -11.89 -11.35 -11.08
C TYR A 115 -11.90 -12.53 -12.05
N ILE A 116 -10.75 -13.18 -12.26
CA ILE A 116 -10.59 -14.27 -13.22
C ILE A 116 -11.34 -15.53 -12.77
N ILE A 117 -11.29 -15.87 -11.47
CA ILE A 117 -11.95 -17.09 -10.97
C ILE A 117 -13.47 -16.98 -11.12
N PRO A 118 -14.14 -15.90 -10.67
CA PRO A 118 -15.57 -15.76 -10.90
C PRO A 118 -15.94 -15.66 -12.38
N PHE A 119 -15.08 -15.10 -13.22
CA PHE A 119 -15.31 -15.04 -14.66
C PHE A 119 -15.32 -16.43 -15.31
N TRP A 120 -14.30 -17.25 -15.04
CA TRP A 120 -14.16 -18.61 -15.60
C TRP A 120 -15.21 -19.59 -15.07
N TYR A 121 -15.52 -19.53 -13.77
CA TYR A 121 -16.49 -20.43 -13.13
C TYR A 121 -17.89 -19.83 -13.00
N SER A 122 -18.18 -18.78 -13.77
CA SER A 122 -19.44 -18.02 -13.66
C SER A 122 -20.70 -18.88 -13.87
N THR A 123 -20.63 -19.95 -14.66
CA THR A 123 -21.75 -20.83 -15.01
C THR A 123 -21.87 -22.07 -14.13
N GLN A 124 -20.88 -22.36 -13.27
CA GLN A 124 -20.93 -23.55 -12.42
C GLN A 124 -21.58 -23.23 -11.05
N PRO A 125 -22.69 -23.89 -10.70
CA PRO A 125 -23.32 -23.72 -9.39
C PRO A 125 -22.44 -24.33 -8.30
N MET A 126 -22.17 -23.57 -7.24
CA MET A 126 -21.30 -24.01 -6.15
C MET A 126 -22.02 -24.94 -5.18
N PHE A 127 -23.28 -24.58 -4.88
CA PHE A 127 -24.16 -25.34 -4.01
C PHE A 127 -25.60 -25.17 -4.49
N TRP A 128 -26.38 -26.24 -4.45
CA TRP A 128 -27.81 -26.21 -4.74
C TRP A 128 -28.58 -26.05 -3.43
N LEU A 129 -29.49 -25.08 -3.38
CA LEU A 129 -30.30 -24.80 -2.21
C LEU A 129 -31.55 -25.70 -2.24
N PRO A 130 -31.95 -26.31 -1.12
CA PRO A 130 -33.22 -27.01 -1.03
C PRO A 130 -34.38 -26.07 -1.35
N HIS A 131 -35.26 -26.47 -2.26
CA HIS A 131 -36.39 -25.63 -2.68
C HIS A 131 -37.28 -25.23 -1.49
N GLY A 132 -37.51 -23.93 -1.33
CA GLY A 132 -38.44 -23.36 -0.34
C GLY A 132 -37.82 -22.92 0.99
N TRP A 133 -36.48 -23.00 1.15
CA TRP A 133 -35.82 -22.58 2.39
C TRP A 133 -35.54 -21.06 2.43
N PHE A 134 -35.41 -20.42 1.27
CA PHE A 134 -35.11 -18.99 1.15
C PHE A 134 -36.16 -18.26 0.30
N PRO A 135 -36.47 -16.99 0.61
CA PRO A 135 -37.36 -16.18 -0.21
C PRO A 135 -36.73 -15.91 -1.59
N TYR A 136 -37.56 -15.75 -2.63
CA TYR A 136 -37.14 -15.56 -4.02
C TYR A 136 -36.06 -14.47 -4.21
N TYR A 137 -36.16 -13.37 -3.47
CA TYR A 137 -35.17 -12.28 -3.54
C TYR A 137 -33.77 -12.71 -3.05
N ALA A 138 -33.69 -13.55 -2.01
CA ALA A 138 -32.42 -14.06 -1.50
C ALA A 138 -31.80 -15.05 -2.50
N GLU A 139 -32.62 -15.94 -3.07
CA GLU A 139 -32.17 -16.86 -4.13
C GLU A 139 -31.64 -16.10 -5.36
N TRP A 140 -32.27 -14.98 -5.72
CA TRP A 140 -31.83 -14.11 -6.81
C TRP A 140 -30.49 -13.40 -6.53
N ILE A 141 -30.33 -12.78 -5.35
CA ILE A 141 -29.07 -12.08 -4.98
C ILE A 141 -27.90 -13.07 -4.90
N ILE A 142 -28.14 -14.26 -4.35
CA ILE A 142 -27.10 -15.27 -4.12
C ILE A 142 -26.69 -15.98 -5.43
N SER A 143 -27.59 -16.05 -6.43
CA SER A 143 -27.32 -16.63 -7.76
C SER A 143 -26.71 -15.63 -8.76
N PHE A 144 -26.86 -14.33 -8.53
CA PHE A 144 -26.21 -13.28 -9.33
C PHE A 144 -24.67 -13.43 -9.29
N PRO A 145 -23.91 -13.23 -10.39
CA PRO A 145 -24.30 -12.67 -11.69
C PRO A 145 -24.69 -13.66 -12.80
N ARG A 146 -24.40 -14.96 -12.68
CA ARG A 146 -24.60 -15.92 -13.80
C ARG A 146 -24.89 -17.38 -13.40
N ALA A 147 -25.16 -17.63 -12.12
CA ALA A 147 -25.55 -18.98 -11.67
C ALA A 147 -27.07 -19.19 -11.89
N PRO A 148 -27.53 -20.43 -12.13
CA PRO A 148 -28.95 -20.73 -12.23
C PRO A 148 -29.68 -20.42 -10.91
N LEU A 149 -30.93 -19.94 -11.00
CA LEU A 149 -31.79 -19.66 -9.85
C LEU A 149 -31.92 -20.91 -8.97
N GLY A 150 -31.85 -20.74 -7.64
CA GLY A 150 -31.80 -21.84 -6.68
C GLY A 150 -30.39 -22.39 -6.41
N SER A 151 -29.33 -21.73 -6.90
CA SER A 151 -27.95 -22.09 -6.63
C SER A 151 -27.10 -20.91 -6.16
N VAL A 152 -25.99 -21.22 -5.48
CA VAL A 152 -25.03 -20.23 -5.00
C VAL A 152 -23.98 -19.95 -6.08
N SER A 153 -23.86 -18.68 -6.47
CA SER A 153 -22.81 -18.24 -7.39
C SER A 153 -21.44 -18.24 -6.72
N ILE A 154 -20.39 -18.39 -7.52
CA ILE A 154 -19.03 -18.30 -6.98
C ILE A 154 -18.72 -16.88 -6.45
N ALA A 155 -19.32 -15.83 -7.00
CA ALA A 155 -19.12 -14.46 -6.55
C ALA A 155 -19.75 -14.20 -5.17
N SER A 156 -20.97 -14.69 -4.94
CA SER A 156 -21.62 -14.57 -3.63
C SER A 156 -20.89 -15.39 -2.56
N TRP A 157 -20.41 -16.59 -2.91
CA TRP A 157 -19.56 -17.40 -2.04
C TRP A 157 -18.23 -16.72 -1.69
N GLN A 158 -17.54 -16.13 -2.68
CA GLN A 158 -16.32 -15.35 -2.46
C GLN A 158 -16.55 -14.16 -1.53
N LEU A 159 -17.66 -13.44 -1.71
CA LEU A 159 -18.01 -12.30 -0.87
C LEU A 159 -18.29 -12.74 0.58
N ALA A 160 -18.99 -13.87 0.76
CA ALA A 160 -19.24 -14.45 2.08
C ALA A 160 -17.94 -14.85 2.79
N CYS A 161 -17.05 -15.58 2.11
CA CYS A 161 -15.73 -15.95 2.63
C CYS A 161 -14.89 -14.72 2.98
N ALA A 162 -14.88 -13.70 2.11
CA ALA A 162 -14.18 -12.45 2.36
C ALA A 162 -14.71 -11.75 3.61
N GLY A 163 -16.03 -11.64 3.77
CA GLY A 163 -16.66 -11.05 4.95
C GLY A 163 -16.32 -11.77 6.24
N ILE A 164 -16.50 -13.10 6.29
CA ILE A 164 -16.18 -13.93 7.47
C ILE A 164 -14.73 -13.74 7.88
N LEU A 165 -13.82 -13.74 6.91
CA LEU A 165 -12.41 -13.73 7.21
C LEU A 165 -11.86 -12.32 7.47
N SER A 166 -12.55 -11.26 7.03
CA SER A 166 -12.34 -9.90 7.56
C SER A 166 -12.74 -9.81 9.03
N LEU A 167 -13.91 -10.34 9.40
CA LEU A 167 -14.35 -10.37 10.79
C LEU A 167 -13.38 -11.15 11.69
N LEU A 168 -12.85 -12.27 11.20
CA LEU A 168 -11.82 -13.03 11.94
C LEU A 168 -10.54 -12.23 12.10
N ILE A 169 -10.07 -11.52 11.07
CA ILE A 169 -8.87 -10.67 11.19
C ILE A 169 -9.12 -9.57 12.21
N ASP A 170 -10.25 -8.86 12.12
CA ASP A 170 -10.59 -7.78 13.06
C ASP A 170 -10.73 -8.30 14.49
N ALA A 171 -11.32 -9.49 14.67
CA ALA A 171 -11.38 -10.16 15.97
C ALA A 171 -9.97 -10.53 16.48
N PHE A 172 -9.09 -11.03 15.61
CA PHE A 172 -7.72 -11.37 15.98
C PHE A 172 -6.87 -10.14 16.30
N THR A 173 -6.99 -9.04 15.53
CA THR A 173 -6.26 -7.81 15.79
C THR A 173 -6.72 -7.14 17.07
N THR A 174 -8.04 -7.08 17.32
CA THR A 174 -8.58 -6.55 18.58
C THR A 174 -8.14 -7.39 19.78
N VAL A 175 -8.14 -8.72 19.67
CA VAL A 175 -7.63 -9.61 20.73
C VAL A 175 -6.12 -9.44 20.94
N LEU A 176 -5.34 -9.29 19.87
CA LEU A 176 -3.89 -9.04 19.96
C LEU A 176 -3.57 -7.66 20.54
N GLU A 177 -4.31 -6.62 20.17
CA GLU A 177 -4.18 -5.27 20.74
C GLU A 177 -4.56 -5.25 22.22
N LEU A 178 -5.61 -6.00 22.60
CA LEU A 178 -6.00 -6.19 23.99
C LEU A 178 -4.93 -6.97 24.77
N ALA A 179 -4.34 -8.01 24.16
CA ALA A 179 -3.28 -8.82 24.77
C ALA A 179 -1.93 -8.10 24.87
N GLN A 180 -1.64 -7.15 23.96
CA GLN A 180 -0.41 -6.35 23.96
C GLN A 180 -0.49 -5.11 24.85
N GLY A 181 -1.64 -4.86 25.48
CA GLY A 181 -1.84 -3.74 26.38
C GLY A 181 -2.05 -2.43 25.60
N THR A 182 -3.20 -1.83 25.83
CA THR A 182 -3.72 -0.60 25.23
C THR A 182 -2.65 0.48 25.02
N LYS A 183 -2.19 0.65 23.78
CA LYS A 183 -1.71 1.94 23.26
C LYS A 183 -2.69 2.46 22.21
N GLN A 184 -3.95 2.60 22.60
CA GLN A 184 -4.93 3.27 21.77
C GLN A 184 -4.77 4.78 21.98
N LYS A 185 -4.32 5.43 20.91
CA LYS A 185 -4.37 6.87 20.71
C LYS A 185 -5.84 7.28 20.78
N GLU A 186 -6.23 8.05 21.79
CA GLU A 186 -7.52 8.74 21.83
C GLU A 186 -7.65 9.62 20.59
N ALA A 187 -8.65 9.33 19.75
CA ALA A 187 -9.19 10.29 18.81
C ALA A 187 -10.25 11.14 19.56
N PRO A 188 -10.28 12.46 19.38
CA PRO A 188 -11.16 13.32 20.13
C PRO A 188 -12.61 13.10 19.67
N VAL A 189 -13.48 12.82 20.64
CA VAL A 189 -14.94 12.74 20.47
C VAL A 189 -15.50 14.10 20.03
N PRO A 190 -16.30 14.17 18.94
CA PRO A 190 -17.10 15.35 18.67
C PRO A 190 -18.27 15.37 19.67
N ALA A 191 -18.39 16.48 20.41
CA ALA A 191 -19.42 16.69 21.40
C ALA A 191 -20.82 16.66 20.75
N ALA A 192 -21.68 15.78 21.27
CA ALA A 192 -23.12 15.88 21.09
C ALA A 192 -23.64 17.11 21.86
N GLY A 193 -24.36 17.99 21.17
CA GLY A 193 -24.93 19.18 21.78
C GLY A 193 -25.60 20.12 20.80
N ALA A 194 -26.58 19.64 20.03
CA ALA A 194 -27.47 20.52 19.28
C ALA A 194 -28.79 19.79 18.96
N GLU A 195 -29.67 19.66 19.95
CA GLU A 195 -31.10 19.61 19.64
C GLU A 195 -31.91 20.36 20.70
N LYS A 196 -32.74 21.29 20.19
CA LYS A 196 -33.87 22.00 20.81
C LYS A 196 -33.59 23.12 21.80
N SER A 197 -33.66 24.35 21.30
CA SER A 197 -34.55 25.38 21.86
C SER A 197 -34.72 26.57 20.92
N LYS A 198 -35.99 26.89 20.63
CA LYS A 198 -36.58 28.14 20.10
C LYS A 198 -37.24 28.05 18.73
N GLU A 199 -38.38 27.37 18.74
CA GLU A 199 -39.58 27.81 18.04
C GLU A 199 -40.50 28.40 19.12
N ASP A 200 -40.48 29.72 19.28
CA ASP A 200 -41.65 30.55 19.60
C ASP A 200 -41.25 32.03 19.79
N ALA A 201 -42.20 32.90 19.47
CA ALA A 201 -42.22 34.36 19.67
C ALA A 201 -41.63 35.26 18.55
N THR A 202 -42.41 35.39 17.48
CA THR A 202 -43.05 36.65 17.04
C THR A 202 -42.21 37.95 17.10
N ALA A 203 -41.89 38.51 15.92
CA ALA A 203 -42.25 39.88 15.52
C ALA A 203 -41.44 40.33 14.29
N SER A 204 -42.11 40.43 13.14
CA SER A 204 -41.74 41.34 12.04
C SER A 204 -41.89 42.79 12.53
N PRO A 205 -41.15 43.81 12.01
CA PRO A 205 -41.47 44.33 10.68
C PRO A 205 -40.30 44.90 9.85
N ALA A 206 -40.64 45.17 8.58
CA ALA A 206 -40.11 46.19 7.66
C ALA A 206 -38.76 45.87 6.97
N ALA A 207 -38.82 45.58 5.66
CA ALA A 207 -38.52 46.52 4.55
C ALA A 207 -37.01 46.43 4.20
N ASP A 208 -36.53 46.34 2.98
CA ASP A 208 -36.99 46.76 1.66
C ASP A 208 -36.12 46.01 0.60
N GLU A 209 -36.43 46.22 -0.68
CA GLU A 209 -35.63 45.94 -1.88
C GLU A 209 -35.55 44.51 -2.43
N LYS A 210 -36.52 44.19 -3.30
CA LYS A 210 -36.28 43.42 -4.52
C LYS A 210 -36.76 44.20 -5.73
N LYS A 211 -35.81 44.75 -6.49
CA LYS A 211 -35.99 45.24 -7.86
C LYS A 211 -34.93 44.58 -8.73
N THR A 212 -35.31 44.16 -9.94
CA THR A 212 -34.55 43.50 -11.01
C THR A 212 -34.34 41.99 -10.78
N SER A 213 -34.75 41.09 -11.68
CA SER A 213 -35.06 41.19 -13.11
C SER A 213 -36.03 40.09 -13.53
#